data_AF-A0A976JK25-F1
#
_entry.id   AF-A0A976JK25-F1
#
_cell.length_a   1.000
_cell.length_b   1.000
_cell.length_c   1.000
_cell.angle_alpha   90.00
_cell.angle_beta   90.00
_cell.angle_gamma   90.00
#
_symmetry.space_group_name_H-M   'P 1'
#
loop_
_entity.id
_entity.type
_entity.pdbx_description
1 polymer ?
#
loop_
_entity_poly.entity_id
_entity_poly.type
_entity_poly.pdbx_seq_one_letter_code
_entity_poly.pdbx_strand_id
1 'polypeptide(L)' 'MLFFLDWFFTIFHAVVTLFNLVGWISKRTRNLHLVTVALTLFSWLVLGFFYGFGYCFLTDWHYQILHKRGFE' A
#
# COMPACT_ATOMS: atom_id res chain seq x y z
N MET A 1 18.47 -10.89 -0.86
CA MET A 1 17.15 -11.01 -0.18
C MET A 1 16.42 -9.67 -0.08
N LEU A 2 17.02 -8.63 0.53
CA LEU A 2 16.36 -7.33 0.75
C LEU A 2 16.00 -6.56 -0.54
N PHE A 3 16.78 -6.73 -1.62
CA PHE A 3 16.51 -6.10 -2.92
C PHE A 3 15.24 -6.61 -3.60
N PHE A 4 14.94 -7.91 -3.44
CA PHE A 4 13.69 -8.48 -3.94
C PHE A 4 12.49 -7.92 -3.18
N LEU A 5 12.65 -7.73 -1.88
CA LEU A 5 11.61 -7.25 -0.99
C LEU A 5 11.28 -5.77 -1.27
N ASP A 6 12.30 -4.96 -1.52
CA ASP A 6 12.21 -3.56 -1.98
C ASP A 6 11.38 -3.43 -3.28
N TRP A 7 11.73 -4.21 -4.31
CA TRP A 7 10.98 -4.23 -5.57
C TRP A 7 9.57 -4.80 -5.40
N PHE A 8 9.41 -5.84 -4.58
CA PHE A 8 8.10 -6.41 -4.27
C PHE A 8 7.17 -5.38 -3.64
N PHE A 9 7.61 -4.66 -2.60
CA PHE A 9 6.80 -3.63 -1.96
C PHE A 9 6.45 -2.49 -2.91
N THR A 10 7.40 -2.07 -3.74
CA THR A 10 7.19 -1.02 -4.76
C THR A 10 6.15 -1.43 -5.79
N ILE A 11 6.31 -2.59 -6.43
CA ILE A 11 5.37 -3.08 -7.46
C ILE A 11 4.01 -3.35 -6.83
N PHE A 12 3.99 -4.04 -5.70
CA PHE A 12 2.74 -4.40 -5.03
C PHE A 12 1.94 -3.15 -4.66
N HIS A 13 2.59 -2.14 -4.09
CA HIS A 13 1.93 -0.88 -3.76
C HIS A 13 1.43 -0.17 -5.04
N ALA A 14 2.24 -0.07 -6.09
CA ALA A 14 1.85 0.55 -7.35
C ALA A 14 0.65 -0.16 -8.01
N VAL A 15 0.64 -1.50 -7.99
CA VAL A 15 -0.47 -2.31 -8.52
C VAL A 15 -1.74 -2.09 -7.71
N VAL A 16 -1.67 -2.06 -6.37
CA VAL A 16 -2.83 -1.78 -5.51
C VAL A 16 -3.38 -0.38 -5.78
N THR A 17 -2.51 0.63 -5.92
CA THR A 17 -2.92 1.99 -6.24
C THR A 17 -3.58 2.07 -7.62
N LEU A 18 -2.98 1.47 -8.65
CA LEU A 18 -3.59 1.39 -9.99
C LEU A 18 -4.92 0.64 -9.95
N PHE A 19 -5.01 -0.47 -9.22
CA PHE A 19 -6.24 -1.24 -9.07
C PHE A 19 -7.32 -0.46 -8.32
N ASN A 20 -6.97 0.40 -7.35
CA ASN A 20 -7.94 1.31 -6.75
C ASN A 20 -8.40 2.40 -7.74
N LEU A 21 -7.54 2.85 -8.65
CA LEU A 21 -7.92 3.86 -9.66
C LEU A 21 -8.83 3.30 -10.77
N VAL A 22 -8.60 2.06 -11.23
CA VAL A 22 -9.34 1.48 -12.38
C VAL A 22 -10.26 0.33 -12.02
N GLY A 23 -10.13 -0.26 -10.83
CA GLY A 23 -10.82 -1.49 -10.42
C GLY A 23 -12.34 -1.33 -10.22
N TRP A 24 -12.82 -0.09 -10.13
CA TRP A 24 -14.24 0.23 -10.07
C TRP A 24 -14.96 0.13 -11.43
N ILE A 25 -14.21 0.13 -12.55
CA ILE A 25 -14.78 0.16 -13.92
C ILE A 25 -15.51 -1.15 -14.26
N SER A 26 -15.03 -2.30 -13.77
CA SER A 26 -15.66 -3.60 -14.03
C SER A 26 -16.56 -4.06 -12.89
N LYS A 27 -17.80 -4.46 -13.22
CA LYS A 27 -18.76 -5.01 -12.24
C LYS A 27 -18.22 -6.26 -11.52
N ARG A 28 -17.34 -7.04 -12.15
CA ARG A 28 -16.74 -8.25 -11.57
C ARG A 28 -15.66 -7.92 -10.55
N THR A 29 -14.89 -6.86 -10.76
CA THR A 29 -13.82 -6.42 -9.85
C THR A 29 -14.32 -5.46 -8.77
N ARG A 30 -15.55 -4.95 -8.87
CA ARG A 30 -16.12 -3.98 -7.92
C ARG A 30 -16.09 -4.45 -6.46
N ASN A 31 -16.40 -5.72 -6.19
CA ASN A 31 -16.35 -6.24 -4.81
C ASN A 31 -14.91 -6.30 -4.29
N LEU A 32 -13.95 -6.70 -5.12
CA LEU A 32 -12.53 -6.69 -4.77
C LEU A 32 -12.00 -5.26 -4.58
N HIS A 33 -12.42 -4.35 -5.47
CA HIS A 33 -12.10 -2.93 -5.39
C HIS A 33 -12.63 -2.30 -4.08
N LEU A 34 -13.86 -2.64 -3.66
CA LEU A 34 -14.41 -2.17 -2.38
C LEU A 34 -13.56 -2.63 -1.20
N VAL A 35 -13.09 -3.88 -1.20
CA VAL A 35 -12.21 -4.39 -0.15
C VAL A 35 -10.86 -3.68 -0.17
N THR A 36 -10.23 -3.53 -1.35
CA THR A 36 -8.92 -2.87 -1.44
C THR A 36 -9.00 -1.40 -1.06
N VAL A 37 -10.01 -0.67 -1.52
CA VAL A 37 -10.16 0.76 -1.20
C VAL A 37 -10.53 0.95 0.27
N ALA A 38 -11.33 0.06 0.87
CA ALA A 38 -11.64 0.10 2.29
C ALA A 38 -10.39 -0.16 3.14
N LEU A 39 -9.53 -1.11 2.76
CA LEU A 39 -8.25 -1.35 3.43
C LEU A 39 -7.31 -0.14 3.30
N THR A 40 -7.25 0.49 2.12
CA THR A 40 -6.46 1.72 1.91
C THR A 40 -6.97 2.86 2.78
N LEU A 41 -8.28 3.10 2.79
CA LEU A 41 -8.92 4.11 3.63
C LEU A 41 -8.75 3.82 5.12
N PHE A 42 -8.84 2.56 5.53
CA PHE A 42 -8.59 2.16 6.91
C PHE A 42 -7.15 2.47 7.32
N SER A 43 -6.17 2.18 6.47
CA SER A 43 -4.78 2.56 6.73
C SER A 43 -4.62 4.08 6.82
N TRP A 44 -5.25 4.83 5.92
CA TRP A 44 -5.10 6.28 5.90
C TRP A 44 -5.82 6.99 7.05
N LEU A 45 -6.98 6.50 7.47
CA LEU A 45 -7.82 7.15 8.48
C LEU A 45 -7.52 6.64 9.88
N VAL A 46 -7.45 5.31 10.06
CA VAL A 46 -7.25 4.72 11.39
C VAL A 46 -5.78 4.79 11.76
N LEU A 47 -4.90 4.21 10.93
CA LEU A 47 -3.46 4.30 11.22
C LEU A 47 -2.94 5.72 11.00
N GLY A 48 -3.48 6.46 10.03
CA GLY A 48 -3.10 7.85 9.86
C GLY A 48 -3.53 8.78 11.00
N PHE A 49 -4.51 8.40 11.83
CA PHE A 49 -4.80 9.12 13.07
C PHE A 49 -3.63 9.01 14.07
N PHE A 50 -2.92 7.89 14.10
CA PHE A 50 -1.78 7.66 15.01
C PHE A 50 -0.44 8.11 14.42
N TYR A 51 -0.22 7.87 13.12
CA TYR A 51 1.08 8.02 12.46
C TYR A 51 1.14 9.20 11.47
N GLY A 52 0.01 9.81 11.11
CA GLY A 52 -0.07 10.95 10.19
C GLY A 52 -1.01 10.70 8.99
N PHE A 53 -1.70 11.75 8.53
CA PHE A 53 -2.69 11.65 7.46
C PHE A 53 -2.09 11.06 6.18
N GLY A 54 -2.71 10.02 5.63
CA GLY A 54 -2.19 9.33 4.44
C GLY A 54 -1.19 8.20 4.74
N TYR A 55 -1.05 7.80 6.01
CA TYR A 55 -0.15 6.71 6.39
C TYR A 55 -0.49 5.37 5.71
N CYS A 56 0.52 4.73 5.14
CA CYS A 56 0.44 3.39 4.59
C CYS A 56 1.39 2.45 5.34
N PHE A 57 0.86 1.41 5.98
CA PHE A 57 1.68 0.44 6.71
C PHE A 57 2.71 -0.27 5.81
N LEU A 58 2.40 -0.45 4.51
CA LEU A 58 3.35 -1.05 3.56
C LEU A 58 4.57 -0.17 3.36
N THR A 59 4.38 1.15 3.32
CA THR A 59 5.47 2.11 3.14
C THR A 59 6.36 2.15 4.38
N ASP A 60 5.78 2.10 5.59
CA ASP A 60 6.57 2.03 6.82
C ASP A 60 7.43 0.76 6.87
N TRP A 61 6.84 -0.39 6.54
CA TRP A 61 7.56 -1.65 6.46
C TRP A 61 8.66 -1.62 5.40
N HIS A 62 8.39 -0.99 4.25
CA HIS A 62 9.35 -0.80 3.18
C HIS A 62 10.52 0.09 3.61
N TYR A 63 10.25 1.17 4.35
CA TYR A 63 11.28 2.01 4.97
C TYR A 63 12.14 1.22 5.96
N GLN A 64 11.56 0.34 6.77
CA GLN A 64 12.36 -0.53 7.65
C GLN A 64 13.30 -1.45 6.88
N ILE A 65 12.91 -1.90 5.68
CA ILE A 65 13.77 -2.71 4.81
C ILE A 65 14.89 -1.85 4.20
N LEU A 66 14.57 -0.65 3.74
CA LEU A 66 15.55 0.33 3.24
C LEU A 66 16.57 0.70 4.32
N HIS A 67 16.10 0.92 5.55
CA HIS A 67 16.95 1.21 6.71
C HIS A 67 17.87 0.04 7.05
N LYS A 68 17.36 -1.21 6.97
CA LYS A 68 18.18 -2.44 7.09
C LYS A 68 19.16 -2.63 5.94
N ARG A 69 18.95 -1.97 4.81
CA ARG A 69 19.90 -1.93 3.67
C ARG A 69 20.94 -0.82 3.80
N GLY A 70 20.85 0.04 4.81
CA GLY A 70 21.77 1.15 5.02
C GLY A 70 21.40 2.44 4.29
N PHE A 71 20.16 2.59 3.84
CA PHE A 71 19.61 3.85 3.35
C PHE A 71 18.83 4.51 4.49
N GLU A 72 19.25 5.70 4.92
CA GLU A 72 18.55 6.56 5.91
C GLU A 72 17.50 7.44 5.24
#